data_AF-R7U7W0-F1
#
_entry.id   AF-R7U7W0-F1
#
_cell.length_a   1.000
_cell.length_b   1.000
_cell.length_c   1.000
_cell.angle_alpha   90.00
_cell.angle_beta   90.00
_cell.angle_gamma   90.00
#
_symmetry.space_group_name_H-M   'P 1'
#
loop_
_entity.id
_entity.type
_entity.pdbx_description
1 polymer ?
#
loop_
_entity_poly.entity_id
_entity_poly.type
_entity_poly.pdbx_seq_one_letter_code
_entity_poly.pdbx_strand_id
1 'polypeptide(L)'
;MPEVGHTNTTCKGRIVCAKCSEEHEDKECNSKQNKCANCRGGHTVFSKDCPILNKVRLKGPTSPLEVEYSSTMHVGCLKRVVVERDSVNSISLHENPQSHVPRMMVASGVGLNPAATKLIARNTTLMPDIPGLHALLSITFAPCVEFRTDPKRTRYIGALCGLGWDSETQGPALPDHDMEITFGVEFTKDDISMINQVRAAINLAVREGSWSFDVIRKIQHTAKEKLLRLVQKVRKPIPETPFQQMYRWRMVDPDLLEHPATDNDERDFLTLLCGIELNEHVARVEPEQHAREERMQLLRQHCDWLRSVHGARLKKQDIHCQLCDKYYGIVIHAIHNIPTHEKFNKDLQQQNPLGGR
;
A
#
# COMPACT_ATOMS: atom_id res chain seq x y z
N MET A 1 10.61 -29.67 -10.76
CA MET A 1 11.12 -28.42 -11.38
C MET A 1 12.18 -27.87 -10.43
N PRO A 2 13.39 -27.52 -10.88
CA PRO A 2 14.39 -26.94 -9.99
C PRO A 2 13.91 -25.54 -9.59
N GLU A 3 13.83 -25.30 -8.29
CA GLU A 3 13.48 -24.01 -7.69
C GLU A 3 14.54 -22.98 -8.10
N VAL A 4 14.13 -21.89 -8.73
CA VAL A 4 15.06 -20.82 -9.12
C VAL A 4 15.24 -19.89 -7.91
N GLY A 5 16.49 -19.68 -7.46
CA GLY A 5 16.80 -18.72 -6.38
C GLY A 5 17.63 -19.23 -5.19
N HIS A 6 18.22 -20.44 -5.26
CA HIS A 6 19.10 -20.97 -4.21
C HIS A 6 20.58 -20.88 -4.62
N THR A 7 21.48 -20.74 -3.65
CA THR A 7 22.94 -20.78 -3.89
C THR A 7 23.38 -22.20 -4.28
N ASN A 8 24.49 -22.33 -5.01
CA ASN A 8 25.02 -23.64 -5.45
C ASN A 8 25.21 -24.62 -4.26
N THR A 9 25.53 -24.09 -3.07
CA THR A 9 25.69 -24.85 -1.81
C THR A 9 24.40 -25.50 -1.28
N THR A 10 23.23 -25.08 -1.75
CA THR A 10 21.91 -25.53 -1.25
C THR A 10 21.11 -26.27 -2.33
N CYS A 11 21.67 -26.43 -3.54
CA CYS A 11 21.05 -27.12 -4.66
C CYS A 11 21.01 -28.63 -4.42
N LYS A 12 19.81 -29.22 -4.35
CA LYS A 12 19.63 -30.68 -4.38
C LYS A 12 19.55 -31.25 -5.81
N GLY A 13 19.71 -30.39 -6.82
CA GLY A 13 19.70 -30.76 -8.23
C GLY A 13 21.08 -31.18 -8.72
N ARG A 14 21.14 -31.83 -9.89
CA ARG A 14 22.41 -32.09 -10.57
C ARG A 14 23.03 -30.77 -11.00
N ILE A 15 24.31 -30.60 -10.71
CA ILE A 15 25.09 -29.43 -11.13
C ILE A 15 25.34 -29.57 -12.63
N VAL A 16 24.97 -28.55 -13.40
CA VAL A 16 25.14 -28.52 -14.85
C VAL A 16 25.86 -27.23 -15.23
N CYS A 17 26.87 -27.32 -16.08
CA CYS A 17 27.68 -26.18 -16.45
C CYS A 17 26.90 -25.18 -17.32
N ALA A 18 26.94 -23.90 -16.94
CA ALA A 18 26.29 -22.80 -17.64
C ALA A 18 26.91 -22.46 -19.00
N LYS A 19 28.13 -22.95 -19.28
CA LYS A 19 28.81 -22.77 -20.58
C LYS A 19 28.50 -23.87 -21.57
N CYS A 20 28.55 -25.15 -21.18
CA CYS A 20 28.45 -26.28 -22.11
C CYS A 20 27.27 -27.22 -21.85
N SER A 21 26.51 -27.03 -20.76
CA SER A 21 25.37 -27.87 -20.37
C SER A 21 25.70 -29.31 -19.98
N GLU A 22 26.95 -29.61 -19.65
CA GLU A 22 27.39 -30.93 -19.18
C GLU A 22 27.43 -30.98 -17.64
N GLU A 23 27.39 -32.19 -17.06
CA GLU A 23 27.34 -32.40 -15.60
C GLU A 23 28.72 -32.19 -14.93
N HIS A 24 29.09 -30.92 -14.72
CA HIS A 24 30.27 -30.51 -13.94
C HIS A 24 30.14 -29.05 -13.47
N GLU A 25 31.06 -28.60 -12.58
CA GLU A 25 31.10 -27.20 -12.15
C GLU A 25 31.62 -26.26 -13.25
N ASP A 26 31.16 -25.01 -13.27
CA ASP A 26 31.57 -24.00 -14.25
C ASP A 26 33.08 -23.74 -14.27
N LYS A 27 33.75 -23.93 -13.12
CA LYS A 27 35.20 -23.75 -12.96
C LYS A 27 36.02 -24.85 -13.66
N GLU A 28 35.42 -26.02 -13.85
CA GLU A 28 36.06 -27.21 -14.43
C GLU A 28 35.77 -27.34 -15.94
N CYS A 29 35.11 -26.34 -16.52
CA CYS A 29 34.71 -26.35 -17.92
C CYS A 29 35.89 -26.12 -18.87
N ASN A 30 36.25 -27.14 -19.65
CA ASN A 30 37.24 -27.06 -20.74
C ASN A 30 36.61 -26.90 -22.14
N SER A 31 35.30 -26.69 -22.24
CA SER A 31 34.62 -26.52 -23.55
C SER A 31 35.00 -25.19 -24.21
N LYS A 32 35.37 -25.25 -25.49
CA LYS A 32 35.63 -24.06 -26.33
C LYS A 32 34.36 -23.48 -26.94
N GLN A 33 33.26 -24.22 -26.93
CA GLN A 33 31.98 -23.81 -27.50
C GLN A 33 30.94 -23.67 -26.41
N ASN A 34 30.17 -22.58 -26.50
CA ASN A 34 29.02 -22.38 -25.63
C ASN A 34 27.84 -23.20 -26.14
N LYS A 35 27.11 -23.84 -25.23
CA LYS A 35 25.91 -24.60 -25.50
C LYS A 35 24.92 -24.32 -24.39
N CYS A 36 23.78 -23.77 -24.76
CA CYS A 36 22.75 -23.34 -23.81
C CYS A 36 21.93 -24.54 -23.32
N ALA A 37 21.80 -24.71 -22.01
CA ALA A 37 21.04 -25.82 -21.42
C ALA A 37 19.55 -25.73 -21.75
N ASN A 38 19.06 -24.52 -21.99
CA ASN A 38 17.66 -24.28 -22.30
C ASN A 38 17.33 -24.61 -23.76
N CYS A 39 18.05 -24.02 -24.73
CA CYS A 39 17.70 -24.10 -26.16
C CYS A 39 18.71 -24.89 -27.02
N ARG A 40 19.81 -25.37 -26.44
CA ARG A 40 20.93 -26.03 -27.11
C ARG A 40 21.67 -25.18 -28.17
N GLY A 41 21.44 -23.86 -28.17
CA GLY A 41 22.11 -22.92 -29.08
C GLY A 41 23.54 -22.56 -28.64
N GLY A 42 24.29 -21.94 -29.55
CA GLY A 42 25.71 -21.54 -29.41
C GLY A 42 26.00 -20.39 -28.43
N HIS A 43 25.31 -20.32 -27.30
CA HIS A 43 25.43 -19.26 -26.29
C HIS A 43 25.33 -19.85 -24.87
N THR A 44 25.74 -19.08 -23.86
CA THR A 44 25.67 -19.52 -22.45
C THR A 44 24.23 -19.50 -21.93
N VAL A 45 23.96 -20.21 -20.84
CA VAL A 45 22.63 -20.29 -20.22
C VAL A 45 22.06 -18.91 -19.82
N PHE A 46 22.90 -17.89 -19.65
CA PHE A 46 22.51 -16.53 -19.26
C PHE A 46 22.34 -15.55 -20.43
N SER A 47 22.53 -15.99 -21.69
CA SER A 47 22.43 -15.07 -22.82
C SER A 47 20.99 -14.58 -23.03
N LYS A 48 20.84 -13.26 -23.22
CA LYS A 48 19.58 -12.61 -23.60
C LYS A 48 19.10 -13.02 -24.99
N ASP A 49 19.98 -13.59 -25.81
CA ASP A 49 19.63 -14.10 -27.15
C ASP A 49 18.96 -15.48 -27.10
N CYS A 50 18.82 -16.07 -25.91
CA CYS A 50 18.18 -17.37 -25.76
C CYS A 50 16.66 -17.25 -25.98
N PRO A 51 16.09 -17.93 -27.01
CA PRO A 51 14.66 -17.84 -27.34
C PRO A 51 13.76 -18.48 -26.28
N ILE A 52 14.31 -19.23 -25.32
CA ILE A 52 13.55 -19.83 -24.22
C ILE A 52 13.57 -18.94 -22.98
N LEU A 53 14.68 -18.24 -22.68
CA LEU A 53 14.70 -17.23 -21.62
C LEU A 53 13.73 -16.09 -21.90
N ASN A 54 13.55 -15.73 -23.18
CA ASN A 54 12.61 -14.69 -23.59
C ASN A 54 11.16 -15.17 -23.71
N LYS A 55 10.88 -16.47 -23.48
CA LYS A 55 9.51 -17.01 -23.47
C LYS A 55 9.01 -17.13 -22.05
N VAL A 56 8.09 -16.24 -21.68
CA VAL A 56 7.32 -16.39 -20.43
C VAL A 56 6.36 -17.57 -20.60
N ARG A 57 6.59 -18.65 -19.84
CA ARG A 57 5.64 -19.77 -19.72
C ARG A 57 4.53 -19.37 -18.77
N LEU A 58 3.41 -18.91 -19.33
CA LEU A 58 2.18 -18.71 -18.58
C LEU A 58 1.62 -20.10 -18.20
N LYS A 59 1.40 -20.35 -16.91
CA LYS A 59 0.67 -21.52 -16.43
C LYS A 59 -0.74 -21.08 -16.08
N GLY A 60 -1.72 -21.50 -16.87
CA GLY A 60 -3.12 -21.42 -16.47
C GLY A 60 -3.38 -22.35 -15.27
N PRO A 61 -4.40 -22.07 -14.43
CA PRO A 61 -5.46 -21.07 -14.60
C PRO A 61 -5.15 -19.68 -14.01
N THR A 62 -3.93 -19.42 -13.53
CA THR A 62 -3.57 -18.16 -12.85
C THR A 62 -2.89 -17.18 -13.79
N SER A 63 -3.40 -15.95 -13.89
CA SER A 63 -2.78 -14.85 -14.63
C SER A 63 -1.82 -14.06 -13.72
N PRO A 64 -0.62 -13.68 -14.20
CA PRO A 64 0.26 -12.78 -13.45
C PRO A 64 -0.31 -11.36 -13.27
N LEU A 65 -1.43 -11.05 -13.93
CA LEU A 65 -2.15 -9.79 -13.81
C LEU A 65 -3.28 -9.85 -12.77
N GLU A 66 -3.49 -10.99 -12.12
CA GLU A 66 -4.48 -11.09 -11.04
C GLU A 66 -4.11 -10.20 -9.85
N VAL A 67 -5.11 -9.48 -9.36
CA VAL A 67 -4.98 -8.58 -8.21
C VAL A 67 -5.22 -9.36 -6.93
N GLU A 68 -4.32 -9.19 -5.95
CA GLU A 68 -4.58 -9.59 -4.57
C GLU A 68 -5.09 -8.40 -3.77
N TYR A 69 -6.14 -8.61 -2.98
CA TYR A 69 -6.70 -7.59 -2.11
C TYR A 69 -6.17 -7.74 -0.67
N SER A 70 -6.00 -6.61 0.00
CA SER A 70 -5.77 -6.51 1.44
C SER A 70 -6.94 -5.79 2.09
N SER A 71 -7.18 -6.08 3.37
CA SER A 71 -8.16 -5.34 4.15
C SER A 71 -7.53 -4.06 4.68
N THR A 72 -8.31 -2.98 4.69
CA THR A 72 -7.97 -1.71 5.33
C THR A 72 -8.28 -1.71 6.83
N MET A 73 -9.09 -2.67 7.30
CA MET A 73 -9.52 -2.77 8.70
C MET A 73 -8.46 -3.49 9.53
N HIS A 74 -8.30 -3.08 10.78
CA HIS A 74 -7.36 -3.69 11.71
C HIS A 74 -7.60 -5.19 11.92
N VAL A 75 -8.86 -5.63 12.06
CA VAL A 75 -9.20 -7.07 12.20
C VAL A 75 -8.76 -7.87 10.98
N GLY A 76 -8.68 -7.24 9.81
CA GLY A 76 -8.24 -7.87 8.57
C GLY A 76 -6.73 -7.81 8.35
N CYS A 77 -6.00 -7.14 9.24
CA CYS A 77 -4.55 -7.04 9.16
C CYS A 77 -3.94 -8.45 9.07
N LEU A 78 -3.01 -8.63 8.12
CA LEU A 78 -2.27 -9.88 7.87
C LEU A 78 -3.10 -11.06 7.37
N LYS A 79 -4.41 -10.90 7.19
CA LYS A 79 -5.28 -11.92 6.61
C LYS A 79 -5.32 -11.76 5.10
N ARG A 80 -5.24 -12.88 4.38
CA ARG A 80 -5.47 -12.85 2.93
C ARG A 80 -6.94 -12.57 2.66
N VAL A 81 -7.24 -11.58 1.82
CA VAL A 81 -8.60 -11.35 1.34
C VAL A 81 -8.84 -12.24 0.12
N VAL A 82 -9.97 -12.94 0.13
CA VAL A 82 -10.44 -13.78 -0.96
C VAL A 82 -11.85 -13.33 -1.30
N VAL A 83 -12.08 -13.03 -2.57
CA VAL A 83 -13.43 -12.74 -3.06
C VAL A 83 -14.18 -14.07 -3.24
N GLU A 84 -15.44 -14.12 -2.81
CA GLU A 84 -16.28 -15.31 -2.97
C GLU A 84 -16.33 -15.77 -4.43
N ARG A 85 -16.23 -17.09 -4.65
CA ARG A 85 -16.07 -17.65 -6.01
C ARG A 85 -17.26 -17.34 -6.92
N ASP A 86 -18.45 -17.25 -6.34
CA ASP A 86 -19.68 -16.95 -7.08
C ASP A 86 -19.83 -15.45 -7.37
N SER A 87 -18.92 -14.61 -6.87
CA SER A 87 -18.85 -13.20 -7.23
C SER A 87 -18.36 -13.03 -8.67
N VAL A 88 -18.97 -12.09 -9.38
CA VAL A 88 -18.48 -11.61 -10.68
C VAL A 88 -17.09 -10.97 -10.62
N ASN A 89 -16.63 -10.58 -9.42
CA ASN A 89 -15.29 -10.02 -9.19
C ASN A 89 -14.31 -11.05 -8.58
N SER A 90 -14.66 -12.35 -8.58
CA SER A 90 -13.84 -13.44 -8.01
C SER A 90 -12.44 -13.52 -8.61
N ILE A 91 -12.30 -13.10 -9.87
CA ILE A 91 -11.02 -12.90 -10.56
C ILE A 91 -10.98 -11.44 -11.00
N SER A 92 -10.07 -10.66 -10.41
CA SER A 92 -9.86 -9.27 -10.77
C SER A 92 -8.51 -9.12 -11.45
N LEU A 93 -8.48 -8.50 -12.63
CA LEU A 93 -7.27 -8.30 -13.42
C LEU A 93 -6.85 -6.83 -13.37
N HIS A 94 -5.55 -6.58 -13.20
CA HIS A 94 -5.00 -5.24 -13.26
C HIS A 94 -4.67 -4.86 -14.70
N GLU A 95 -5.46 -3.97 -15.30
CA GLU A 95 -5.22 -3.49 -16.68
C GLU A 95 -3.91 -2.70 -16.83
N ASN A 96 -3.49 -1.98 -15.78
CA ASN A 96 -2.27 -1.18 -15.78
C ASN A 96 -1.37 -1.52 -14.58
N PRO A 97 -0.70 -2.68 -14.56
CA PRO A 97 0.08 -3.14 -13.39
C PRO A 97 1.24 -2.21 -12.98
N GLN A 98 1.56 -1.20 -13.79
CA GLN A 98 2.53 -0.15 -13.44
C GLN A 98 1.93 1.01 -12.64
N SER A 99 0.59 1.09 -12.54
CA SER A 99 -0.06 2.10 -11.72
C SER A 99 0.21 1.86 -10.24
N HIS A 100 0.64 2.91 -9.54
CA HIS A 100 0.81 2.92 -8.09
C HIS A 100 -0.44 3.39 -7.35
N VAL A 101 -1.55 3.62 -8.06
CA VAL A 101 -2.81 4.05 -7.45
C VAL A 101 -3.51 2.82 -6.86
N PRO A 102 -3.82 2.80 -5.55
CA PRO A 102 -4.55 1.70 -4.95
C PRO A 102 -5.99 1.68 -5.48
N ARG A 103 -6.44 0.50 -5.93
CA ARG A 103 -7.85 0.27 -6.28
C ARG A 103 -8.64 -0.14 -5.06
N MET A 104 -9.86 0.37 -4.96
CA MET A 104 -10.79 0.00 -3.88
C MET A 104 -11.81 -1.02 -4.37
N MET A 105 -12.07 -2.02 -3.52
CA MET A 105 -13.24 -2.86 -3.61
C MET A 105 -14.02 -2.70 -2.31
N VAL A 106 -15.34 -2.56 -2.42
CA VAL A 106 -16.24 -2.53 -1.26
C VAL A 106 -16.98 -3.85 -1.21
N ALA A 107 -17.10 -4.44 -0.03
CA ALA A 107 -17.87 -5.66 0.21
C ALA A 107 -19.00 -5.35 1.18
N SER A 108 -20.21 -5.83 0.88
CA SER A 108 -21.34 -5.71 1.82
C SER A 108 -21.28 -6.74 2.95
N GLY A 109 -20.65 -7.90 2.69
CA GLY A 109 -20.45 -8.93 3.70
C GLY A 109 -18.98 -9.36 3.78
N VAL A 110 -18.44 -9.44 4.99
CA VAL A 110 -17.10 -9.97 5.25
C VAL A 110 -17.21 -11.11 6.25
N GLY A 111 -16.67 -12.27 5.88
CA GLY A 111 -16.59 -13.44 6.76
C GLY A 111 -15.16 -13.88 7.00
N LEU A 112 -14.94 -14.67 8.04
CA LEU A 112 -13.67 -15.38 8.24
C LEU A 112 -13.82 -16.84 7.78
N ASN A 113 -12.74 -17.41 7.27
CA ASN A 113 -12.67 -18.86 7.16
C ASN A 113 -12.58 -19.50 8.58
N PRO A 114 -12.88 -20.82 8.72
CA PRO A 114 -12.82 -21.48 10.02
C PRO A 114 -11.46 -21.40 10.73
N ALA A 115 -10.36 -21.27 9.98
CA ALA A 115 -9.01 -21.11 10.54
C ALA A 115 -8.65 -19.64 10.87
N ALA A 116 -9.54 -18.68 10.62
CA ALA A 116 -9.34 -17.23 10.79
C ALA A 116 -8.08 -16.67 10.09
N THR A 117 -7.59 -17.32 9.03
CA THR A 117 -6.44 -16.91 8.22
C THR A 117 -6.81 -16.15 6.95
N LYS A 118 -8.09 -16.22 6.54
CA LYS A 118 -8.60 -15.60 5.32
C LYS A 118 -9.88 -14.83 5.60
N LEU A 119 -9.96 -13.63 5.04
CA LEU A 119 -11.20 -12.86 4.94
C LEU A 119 -11.89 -13.20 3.63
N ILE A 120 -13.19 -13.50 3.69
CA ILE A 120 -14.03 -13.82 2.54
C ILE A 120 -14.93 -12.62 2.29
N ALA A 121 -14.69 -11.92 1.19
CA ALA A 121 -15.48 -10.78 0.75
C ALA A 121 -16.66 -11.24 -0.13
N ARG A 122 -17.87 -10.82 0.24
CA ARG A 122 -19.14 -11.16 -0.44
C ARG A 122 -19.84 -9.91 -0.92
N ASN A 123 -20.64 -10.05 -1.97
CA ASN A 123 -21.44 -8.97 -2.54
C ASN A 123 -20.56 -7.74 -2.82
N THR A 124 -19.54 -7.96 -3.64
CA THR A 124 -18.45 -7.00 -3.86
C THR A 124 -18.75 -6.04 -5.00
N THR A 125 -18.37 -4.78 -4.85
CA THR A 125 -18.39 -3.76 -5.91
C THR A 125 -16.98 -3.24 -6.12
N LEU A 126 -16.49 -3.33 -7.37
CA LEU A 126 -15.25 -2.69 -7.78
C LEU A 126 -15.49 -1.19 -7.96
N MET A 127 -14.64 -0.38 -7.34
CA MET A 127 -14.71 1.07 -7.49
C MET A 127 -13.93 1.53 -8.72
N PRO A 128 -14.32 2.66 -9.35
CA PRO A 128 -13.58 3.23 -10.47
C PRO A 128 -12.13 3.56 -10.09
N ASP A 129 -11.23 3.50 -11.07
CA ASP A 129 -9.80 3.81 -10.91
C ASP A 129 -9.57 5.32 -10.92
N ILE A 130 -10.04 6.00 -9.87
CA ILE A 130 -9.87 7.43 -9.66
C ILE A 130 -8.80 7.64 -8.57
N PRO A 131 -7.71 8.38 -8.85
CA PRO A 131 -6.66 8.62 -7.87
C PRO A 131 -7.17 9.25 -6.56
N GLY A 132 -6.92 8.57 -5.44
CA GLY A 132 -7.33 9.02 -4.11
C GLY A 132 -8.78 8.74 -3.75
N LEU A 133 -9.57 8.08 -4.61
CA LEU A 133 -10.97 7.79 -4.35
C LEU A 133 -11.18 6.95 -3.08
N HIS A 134 -10.30 5.98 -2.82
CA HIS A 134 -10.33 5.15 -1.62
C HIS A 134 -10.23 5.99 -0.34
N ALA A 135 -9.37 7.00 -0.35
CA ALA A 135 -9.22 7.96 0.74
C ALA A 135 -10.44 8.86 0.86
N LEU A 136 -10.92 9.45 -0.24
CA LEU A 136 -12.07 10.35 -0.24
C LEU A 136 -13.31 9.68 0.31
N LEU A 137 -13.63 8.46 -0.15
CA LEU A 137 -14.81 7.73 0.30
C LEU A 137 -14.70 7.36 1.79
N SER A 138 -13.54 6.84 2.20
CA SER A 138 -13.32 6.45 3.60
C SER A 138 -13.49 7.65 4.53
N ILE A 139 -12.88 8.79 4.20
CA ILE A 139 -12.92 10.00 5.04
C ILE A 139 -14.29 10.67 5.02
N THR A 140 -14.96 10.70 3.86
CA THR A 140 -16.26 11.38 3.72
C THR A 140 -17.34 10.70 4.55
N PHE A 141 -17.33 9.37 4.63
CA PHE A 141 -18.40 8.59 5.28
C PHE A 141 -18.01 8.00 6.64
N ALA A 142 -16.75 8.09 7.06
CA ALA A 142 -16.35 7.64 8.39
C ALA A 142 -16.96 8.55 9.48
N PRO A 143 -17.42 7.97 10.61
CA PRO A 143 -17.92 8.75 11.75
C PRO A 143 -16.84 9.68 12.30
N CYS A 144 -15.68 9.13 12.64
CA CYS A 144 -14.52 9.86 13.14
C CYS A 144 -13.32 9.66 12.22
N VAL A 145 -12.54 10.72 12.02
CA VAL A 145 -11.32 10.72 11.22
C VAL A 145 -10.23 11.50 11.92
N GLU A 146 -9.03 10.93 11.99
CA GLU A 146 -7.81 11.59 12.43
C GLU A 146 -6.77 11.55 11.31
N PHE A 147 -6.40 12.72 10.80
CA PHE A 147 -5.41 12.83 9.73
C PHE A 147 -3.99 12.50 10.21
N ARG A 148 -3.16 12.04 9.29
CA ARG A 148 -1.75 11.74 9.50
C ARG A 148 -0.89 12.64 8.62
N THR A 149 0.20 13.12 9.18
CA THR A 149 1.22 13.91 8.48
C THR A 149 2.56 13.18 8.49
N ASP A 150 3.45 13.58 7.59
CA ASP A 150 4.84 13.15 7.64
C ASP A 150 5.53 13.69 8.92
N PRO A 151 6.66 13.12 9.35
CA PRO A 151 7.34 13.55 10.57
C PRO A 151 7.70 15.04 10.60
N LYS A 152 7.92 15.67 9.43
CA LYS A 152 8.22 17.10 9.30
C LYS A 152 6.96 17.98 9.20
N ARG A 153 5.77 17.38 9.20
CA ARG A 153 4.45 18.03 9.01
C ARG A 153 4.39 18.90 7.76
N THR A 154 5.05 18.48 6.68
CA THR A 154 5.03 19.19 5.39
C THR A 154 3.83 18.81 4.54
N ARG A 155 3.23 17.63 4.74
CA ARG A 155 2.08 17.14 3.98
C ARG A 155 1.26 16.10 4.73
N TYR A 156 0.04 15.88 4.25
CA TYR A 156 -0.78 14.74 4.67
C TYR A 156 -0.30 13.44 4.02
N ILE A 157 -0.21 12.37 4.81
CA ILE A 157 0.22 11.04 4.35
C ILE A 157 -0.89 9.99 4.44
N GLY A 158 -1.98 10.30 5.15
CA GLY A 158 -3.08 9.37 5.34
C GLY A 158 -4.10 9.83 6.38
N ALA A 159 -4.98 8.91 6.77
CA ALA A 159 -5.96 9.12 7.82
C ALA A 159 -6.33 7.80 8.52
N LEU A 160 -6.62 7.89 9.81
CA LEU A 160 -7.27 6.84 10.59
C LEU A 160 -8.77 7.13 10.64
N CYS A 161 -9.59 6.18 10.19
CA CYS A 161 -11.04 6.30 10.07
C CYS A 161 -11.70 5.23 10.96
N GLY A 162 -12.76 5.57 11.70
CA GLY A 162 -13.44 4.62 12.56
C GLY A 162 -14.49 5.25 13.47
N LEU A 163 -14.74 4.63 14.61
CA LEU A 163 -15.63 5.18 15.66
C LEU A 163 -14.91 6.15 16.61
N GLY A 164 -13.60 6.29 16.49
CA GLY A 164 -12.81 7.25 17.25
C GLY A 164 -12.44 6.75 18.64
N TRP A 165 -12.10 7.70 19.51
CA TRP A 165 -11.66 7.44 20.88
C TRP A 165 -12.84 7.52 21.85
N ASP A 166 -12.93 6.52 22.71
CA ASP A 166 -13.87 6.49 23.82
C ASP A 166 -13.20 6.99 25.12
N SER A 167 -13.79 8.03 25.70
CA SER A 167 -13.34 8.62 26.96
C SER A 167 -13.59 7.72 28.17
N GLU A 168 -14.57 6.81 28.13
CA GLU A 168 -14.85 5.92 29.26
C GLU A 168 -13.81 4.81 29.36
N THR A 169 -13.56 4.11 28.25
CA THR A 169 -12.57 3.02 28.19
C THR A 169 -11.12 3.51 28.07
N GLN A 170 -10.90 4.81 27.81
CA GLN A 170 -9.57 5.38 27.53
C GLN A 170 -8.86 4.63 26.39
N GLY A 171 -9.59 4.38 25.31
CA GLY A 171 -9.09 3.62 24.16
C GLY A 171 -9.89 3.85 22.88
N PRO A 172 -9.50 3.20 21.76
CA PRO A 172 -10.32 3.14 20.56
C PRO A 172 -11.67 2.49 20.87
N ALA A 173 -12.76 3.09 20.39
CA ALA A 173 -14.12 2.60 20.64
C ALA A 173 -14.39 1.23 19.98
N LEU A 174 -13.83 0.99 18.79
CA LEU A 174 -13.96 -0.29 18.09
C LEU A 174 -12.70 -0.61 17.27
N PRO A 175 -11.59 -0.97 17.94
CA PRO A 175 -10.26 -1.07 17.31
C PRO A 175 -10.20 -2.03 16.14
N ASP A 176 -10.96 -3.13 16.18
CA ASP A 176 -10.99 -4.15 15.13
C ASP A 176 -11.53 -3.59 13.79
N HIS A 177 -12.34 -2.54 13.85
CA HIS A 177 -12.99 -1.93 12.69
C HIS A 177 -12.35 -0.62 12.26
N ASP A 178 -11.34 -0.14 13.00
CA ASP A 178 -10.59 1.03 12.59
C ASP A 178 -9.86 0.73 11.27
N MET A 179 -9.92 1.71 10.36
CA MET A 179 -9.35 1.66 9.03
C MET A 179 -8.23 2.66 8.91
N GLU A 180 -7.04 2.20 8.53
CA GLU A 180 -5.90 3.09 8.29
C GLU A 180 -5.66 3.21 6.78
N ILE A 181 -5.73 4.43 6.27
CA ILE A 181 -5.74 4.72 4.83
C ILE A 181 -4.55 5.60 4.46
N THR A 182 -3.70 5.11 3.57
CA THR A 182 -2.57 5.86 2.99
C THR A 182 -3.02 6.77 1.85
N PHE A 183 -2.35 7.91 1.70
CA PHE A 183 -2.56 8.83 0.60
C PHE A 183 -1.47 8.64 -0.47
N GLY A 184 -1.87 8.06 -1.62
CA GLY A 184 -1.06 8.03 -2.85
C GLY A 184 -1.22 9.28 -3.72
N VAL A 185 -1.95 10.29 -3.24
CA VAL A 185 -2.16 11.58 -3.89
C VAL A 185 -2.05 12.72 -2.88
N GLU A 186 -1.71 13.91 -3.35
CA GLU A 186 -1.65 15.10 -2.53
C GLU A 186 -3.05 15.49 -2.03
N PHE A 187 -3.22 15.47 -0.72
CA PHE A 187 -4.38 16.01 -0.02
C PHE A 187 -4.03 17.36 0.58
N THR A 188 -4.92 18.33 0.41
CA THR A 188 -4.74 19.71 0.85
C THR A 188 -5.84 20.14 1.81
N LYS A 189 -5.65 21.27 2.49
CA LYS A 189 -6.69 21.88 3.34
C LYS A 189 -7.98 22.18 2.56
N ASP A 190 -7.86 22.51 1.26
CA ASP A 190 -9.00 22.69 0.36
C ASP A 190 -9.81 21.39 0.20
N ASP A 191 -9.15 20.23 0.11
CA ASP A 191 -9.85 18.94 0.06
C ASP A 191 -10.65 18.67 1.34
N ILE A 192 -10.08 18.97 2.51
CA ILE A 192 -10.75 18.83 3.81
C ILE A 192 -11.97 19.75 3.88
N SER A 193 -11.83 21.01 3.44
CA SER A 193 -12.95 21.95 3.35
C SER A 193 -14.05 21.45 2.42
N MET A 194 -13.70 20.92 1.25
CA MET A 194 -14.67 20.33 0.32
C MET A 194 -15.39 19.12 0.91
N ILE A 195 -14.67 18.25 1.64
CA ILE A 195 -15.29 17.11 2.35
C ILE A 195 -16.26 17.61 3.42
N ASN A 196 -15.87 18.61 4.21
CA ASN A 196 -16.74 19.21 5.23
C ASN A 196 -18.00 19.82 4.60
N GLN A 197 -17.91 20.43 3.42
CA GLN A 197 -19.08 20.93 2.69
C GLN A 197 -20.06 19.82 2.28
N VAL A 198 -19.56 18.61 1.99
CA VAL A 198 -20.37 17.42 1.69
C VAL A 198 -20.99 16.88 2.98
N ARG A 199 -20.19 16.71 4.05
CA ARG A 199 -20.67 16.23 5.36
C ARG A 199 -21.73 17.14 5.94
N ALA A 200 -21.55 18.46 5.87
CA ALA A 200 -22.54 19.45 6.28
C ALA A 200 -23.85 19.35 5.48
N ALA A 201 -23.76 19.10 4.17
CA ALA A 201 -24.96 18.92 3.33
C ALA A 201 -25.71 17.62 3.70
N ILE A 202 -24.99 16.56 4.06
CA ILE A 202 -25.58 15.31 4.57
C ILE A 202 -26.24 15.54 5.94
N ASN A 203 -25.55 16.21 6.87
CA ASN A 203 -26.11 16.54 8.18
C ASN A 203 -27.42 17.33 8.04
N LEU A 204 -27.44 18.34 7.17
CA LEU A 204 -28.65 19.10 6.88
C LEU A 204 -29.78 18.22 6.33
N ALA A 205 -29.46 17.26 5.46
CA ALA A 205 -30.44 16.32 4.91
C ALA A 205 -31.02 15.37 5.96
N VAL A 206 -30.21 14.92 6.92
CA VAL A 206 -30.57 13.89 7.92
C VAL A 206 -31.24 14.47 9.16
N ARG A 207 -30.87 15.70 9.58
CA ARG A 207 -31.32 16.31 10.85
C ARG A 207 -32.83 16.56 10.93
N GLU A 208 -33.48 16.85 9.81
CA GLU A 208 -34.88 17.27 9.82
C GLU A 208 -35.76 16.25 9.10
N GLY A 209 -36.59 15.54 9.87
CA GLY A 209 -37.49 14.50 9.34
C GLY A 209 -38.75 15.02 8.65
N SER A 210 -38.96 16.35 8.58
CA SER A 210 -40.20 16.96 8.08
C SER A 210 -39.98 17.93 6.91
N TRP A 211 -38.91 17.75 6.13
CA TRP A 211 -38.72 18.51 4.89
C TRP A 211 -39.77 18.16 3.84
N SER A 212 -40.20 19.15 3.05
CA SER A 212 -40.96 18.85 1.84
C SER A 212 -40.07 18.16 0.79
N PHE A 213 -40.68 17.35 -0.08
CA PHE A 213 -39.96 16.64 -1.14
C PHE A 213 -39.10 17.56 -2.01
N ASP A 214 -39.54 18.80 -2.27
CA ASP A 214 -38.79 19.77 -3.07
C ASP A 214 -37.53 20.26 -2.38
N VAL A 215 -37.58 20.42 -1.05
CA VAL A 215 -36.41 20.83 -0.27
C VAL A 215 -35.40 19.67 -0.20
N ILE A 216 -35.87 18.45 0.04
CA ILE A 216 -35.00 17.25 0.03
C ILE A 216 -34.30 17.11 -1.31
N ARG A 217 -35.03 17.28 -2.43
CA ARG A 217 -34.45 17.20 -3.78
C ARG A 217 -33.36 18.24 -3.99
N LYS A 218 -33.56 19.49 -3.54
CA LYS A 218 -32.56 20.55 -3.63
C LYS A 218 -31.31 20.21 -2.82
N ILE A 219 -31.48 19.74 -1.58
CA ILE A 219 -30.35 19.34 -0.71
C ILE A 219 -29.58 18.17 -1.34
N GLN A 220 -30.27 17.16 -1.84
CA GLN A 220 -29.65 16.03 -2.55
C GLN A 220 -28.88 16.48 -3.79
N HIS A 221 -29.43 17.42 -4.55
CA HIS A 221 -28.75 17.97 -5.73
C HIS A 221 -27.46 18.70 -5.33
N THR A 222 -27.53 19.57 -4.32
CA THR A 222 -26.35 20.29 -3.81
C THR A 222 -25.29 19.34 -3.25
N ALA A 223 -25.70 18.31 -2.49
CA ALA A 223 -24.77 17.30 -1.97
C ALA A 223 -24.10 16.52 -3.10
N LYS A 224 -24.87 16.13 -4.13
CA LYS A 224 -24.37 15.45 -5.33
C LYS A 224 -23.37 16.31 -6.09
N GLU A 225 -23.67 17.58 -6.33
CA GLU A 225 -22.76 18.50 -7.04
C GLU A 225 -21.43 18.67 -6.29
N LYS A 226 -21.50 18.89 -4.96
CA LYS A 226 -20.30 18.99 -4.11
C LYS A 226 -19.48 17.70 -4.12
N LEU A 227 -20.12 16.54 -4.01
CA LEU A 227 -19.46 15.24 -4.05
C LEU A 227 -18.80 14.98 -5.41
N LEU A 228 -19.50 15.26 -6.52
CA LEU A 228 -18.94 15.09 -7.86
C LEU A 228 -17.76 16.03 -8.09
N ARG A 229 -17.85 17.29 -7.64
CA ARG A 229 -16.73 18.23 -7.70
C ARG A 229 -15.51 17.72 -6.92
N LEU A 230 -15.71 17.12 -5.75
CA LEU A 230 -14.65 16.53 -4.94
C LEU A 230 -13.98 15.34 -5.64
N VAL A 231 -14.77 14.44 -6.22
CA VAL A 231 -14.29 13.23 -6.91
C VAL A 231 -13.61 13.57 -8.24
N GLN A 232 -14.10 14.59 -8.96
CA GLN A 232 -13.56 15.00 -10.26
C GLN A 232 -12.30 15.88 -10.17
N LYS A 233 -11.94 16.38 -8.98
CA LYS A 233 -10.72 17.15 -8.78
C LYS A 233 -9.49 16.28 -9.10
N VAL A 234 -8.68 16.72 -10.07
CA VAL A 234 -7.42 16.06 -10.42
C VAL A 234 -6.40 16.34 -9.33
N ARG A 235 -5.79 15.29 -8.77
CA ARG A 235 -4.80 15.37 -7.69
C ARG A 235 -3.45 14.87 -8.16
N LYS A 236 -2.39 15.49 -7.63
CA LYS A 236 -1.02 15.12 -7.94
C LYS A 236 -0.68 13.79 -7.25
N PRO A 237 -0.18 12.77 -7.96
CA PRO A 237 0.30 11.55 -7.32
C PRO A 237 1.52 11.84 -6.44
N ILE A 238 1.56 11.22 -5.26
CA ILE A 238 2.69 11.28 -4.35
C ILE A 238 3.05 9.85 -3.89
N PRO A 239 4.33 9.58 -3.59
CA PRO A 239 4.70 8.28 -3.05
C PRO A 239 4.10 8.10 -1.66
N GLU A 240 3.50 6.93 -1.43
CA GLU A 240 2.98 6.55 -0.12
C GLU A 240 4.11 6.57 0.93
N THR A 241 3.78 7.04 2.13
CA THR A 241 4.70 7.12 3.25
C THR A 241 4.15 6.25 4.38
N PRO A 242 4.94 5.31 4.93
CA PRO A 242 4.43 4.41 5.96
C PRO A 242 4.15 5.18 7.26
N PHE A 243 3.12 4.74 7.98
CA PHE A 243 2.81 5.26 9.30
C PHE A 243 3.81 4.73 10.33
N GLN A 244 4.29 5.61 11.23
CA GLN A 244 5.17 5.19 12.31
C GLN A 244 4.41 4.48 13.44
N GLN A 245 3.16 4.88 13.67
CA GLN A 245 2.31 4.38 14.76
C GLN A 245 0.91 4.07 14.22
N MET A 246 0.75 2.84 13.75
CA MET A 246 -0.48 2.34 13.13
C MET A 246 -1.62 2.19 14.16
N TYR A 247 -2.85 2.47 13.73
CA TYR A 247 -4.11 2.29 14.50
C TYR A 247 -4.16 2.95 15.90
N ARG A 248 -3.39 4.01 16.15
CA ARG A 248 -3.41 4.74 17.42
C ARG A 248 -4.06 6.11 17.29
N TRP A 249 -5.20 6.32 17.92
CA TRP A 249 -5.85 7.62 17.99
C TRP A 249 -5.11 8.60 18.93
N ARG A 250 -5.45 9.89 18.81
CA ARG A 250 -4.94 11.00 19.62
C ARG A 250 -3.44 11.20 19.51
N MET A 251 -2.89 11.03 18.31
CA MET A 251 -1.46 11.29 18.07
C MET A 251 -1.17 12.75 17.71
N VAL A 252 -2.19 13.51 17.33
CA VAL A 252 -2.04 14.91 16.91
C VAL A 252 -2.19 15.82 18.13
N ASP A 253 -1.26 16.75 18.26
CA ASP A 253 -1.32 17.81 19.27
C ASP A 253 -2.56 18.71 19.01
N PRO A 254 -3.47 18.89 20.00
CA PRO A 254 -4.65 19.74 19.84
C PRO A 254 -4.35 21.15 19.36
N ASP A 255 -3.19 21.71 19.71
CA ASP A 255 -2.81 23.09 19.33
C ASP A 255 -2.52 23.22 17.82
N LEU A 256 -2.29 22.10 17.13
CA LEU A 256 -2.04 22.07 15.67
C LEU A 256 -3.30 21.80 14.86
N LEU A 257 -4.46 21.62 15.52
CA LEU A 257 -5.71 21.31 14.84
C LEU A 257 -6.35 22.56 14.25
N GLU A 258 -6.69 22.49 12.97
CA GLU A 258 -7.44 23.54 12.27
C GLU A 258 -8.92 23.16 12.25
N HIS A 259 -9.71 23.85 13.06
CA HIS A 259 -11.14 23.60 13.17
C HIS A 259 -11.92 24.02 11.92
N PRO A 260 -13.03 23.34 11.60
CA PRO A 260 -13.92 23.74 10.52
C PRO A 260 -14.52 25.13 10.77
N ALA A 261 -14.90 25.82 9.69
CA ALA A 261 -15.51 27.16 9.78
C ALA A 261 -16.89 27.17 10.46
N THR A 262 -17.50 26.01 10.68
CA THR A 262 -18.78 25.84 11.36
C THR A 262 -18.59 24.79 12.44
N ASP A 263 -19.07 25.09 13.64
CA ASP A 263 -18.97 24.18 14.77
C ASP A 263 -19.85 22.94 14.56
N ASN A 264 -19.43 21.83 15.15
CA ASN A 264 -20.22 20.60 15.18
C ASN A 264 -21.38 20.74 16.18
N ASP A 265 -22.59 20.36 15.77
CA ASP A 265 -23.74 20.19 16.65
C ASP A 265 -23.78 18.74 17.16
N GLU A 266 -24.21 18.49 18.40
CA GLU A 266 -24.38 17.14 18.94
C GLU A 266 -25.36 16.29 18.12
N ARG A 267 -26.26 16.93 17.36
CA ARG A 267 -27.23 16.28 16.47
C ARG A 267 -26.67 16.00 15.08
N ASP A 268 -25.45 16.41 14.78
CA ASP A 268 -24.83 16.15 13.48
C ASP A 268 -24.53 14.66 13.34
N PHE A 269 -25.03 14.07 12.25
CA PHE A 269 -24.80 12.66 11.95
C PHE A 269 -23.33 12.35 11.62
N LEU A 270 -22.65 13.31 10.96
CA LEU A 270 -21.24 13.23 10.58
C LEU A 270 -20.48 14.43 11.15
N THR A 271 -19.52 14.18 12.04
CA THR A 271 -18.64 15.19 12.60
C THR A 271 -17.83 15.88 11.50
N LEU A 272 -17.86 17.20 11.41
CA LEU A 272 -16.98 17.96 10.52
C LEU A 272 -15.52 17.78 10.96
N LEU A 273 -14.66 17.60 9.95
CA LEU A 273 -13.27 17.21 10.09
C LEU A 273 -12.41 18.42 10.45
N CYS A 274 -11.46 18.20 11.35
CA CYS A 274 -10.40 19.17 11.64
C CYS A 274 -9.19 18.88 10.75
N GLY A 275 -8.61 19.93 10.15
CA GLY A 275 -7.32 19.85 9.47
C GLY A 275 -6.16 19.85 10.47
N ILE A 276 -4.95 19.74 9.93
CA ILE A 276 -3.69 19.87 10.68
C ILE A 276 -2.89 21.00 10.04
N GLU A 277 -2.36 21.89 10.87
CA GLU A 277 -1.44 22.93 10.40
C GLU A 277 -0.14 22.30 9.87
N LEU A 278 0.20 22.62 8.62
CA LEU A 278 1.41 22.14 7.97
C LEU A 278 2.55 23.16 8.10
N ASN A 279 3.77 22.67 8.26
CA ASN A 279 4.97 23.48 8.36
C ASN A 279 5.45 23.93 6.97
N GLU A 280 4.86 25.02 6.47
CA GLU A 280 5.18 25.57 5.15
C GLU A 280 6.63 26.06 5.00
N HIS A 281 7.28 26.47 6.10
CA HIS A 281 8.64 26.97 6.08
C HIS A 281 9.66 25.86 5.78
N VAL A 282 9.46 24.65 6.30
CA VAL A 282 10.32 23.50 6.01
C VAL A 282 10.08 22.96 4.60
N ALA A 283 8.83 23.01 4.11
CA ALA A 283 8.46 22.56 2.77
C ALA A 283 9.16 23.34 1.64
N ARG A 284 9.53 24.61 1.86
CA ARG A 284 10.17 25.48 0.86
C ARG A 284 11.69 25.32 0.76
N VAL A 285 12.36 24.71 1.75
CA VAL A 285 13.83 24.80 1.89
C VAL A 285 14.57 23.56 1.34
N GLU A 286 13.96 22.37 1.27
CA GLU A 286 14.71 21.14 0.96
C GLU A 286 13.94 20.18 0.02
N PRO A 287 13.85 20.46 -1.30
CA PRO A 287 12.94 19.67 -2.15
C PRO A 287 13.47 18.29 -2.57
N GLU A 288 14.80 18.08 -2.75
CA GLU A 288 15.24 16.90 -3.52
C GLU A 288 16.48 16.14 -3.00
N GLN A 289 17.44 16.78 -2.32
CA GLN A 289 18.65 16.11 -1.83
C GLN A 289 18.50 15.49 -0.43
N HIS A 290 17.91 16.22 0.53
CA HIS A 290 17.66 15.70 1.88
C HIS A 290 16.69 14.53 1.90
N ALA A 291 15.62 14.56 1.10
CA ALA A 291 14.64 13.47 1.05
C ALA A 291 15.27 12.16 0.55
N ARG A 292 16.27 12.26 -0.34
CA ARG A 292 17.03 11.10 -0.83
C ARG A 292 17.99 10.57 0.23
N GLU A 293 18.70 11.45 0.94
CA GLU A 293 19.62 11.05 2.02
C GLU A 293 18.90 10.47 3.23
N GLU A 294 17.79 11.07 3.65
CA GLU A 294 16.96 10.62 4.77
C GLU A 294 16.30 9.28 4.44
N ARG A 295 15.77 9.10 3.23
CA ARG A 295 15.29 7.80 2.74
C ARG A 295 16.42 6.77 2.71
N MET A 296 17.61 7.16 2.27
CA MET A 296 18.77 6.27 2.22
C MET A 296 19.28 5.89 3.62
N GLN A 297 19.17 6.80 4.59
CA GLN A 297 19.52 6.56 5.99
C GLN A 297 18.49 5.64 6.68
N LEU A 298 17.20 5.85 6.43
CA LEU A 298 16.13 4.96 6.90
C LEU A 298 16.30 3.55 6.32
N LEU A 299 16.62 3.46 5.02
CA LEU A 299 16.91 2.20 4.34
C LEU A 299 18.15 1.50 4.94
N ARG A 300 19.20 2.26 5.29
CA ARG A 300 20.39 1.71 5.97
C ARG A 300 20.05 1.16 7.35
N GLN A 301 19.32 1.92 8.16
CA GLN A 301 18.85 1.48 9.48
C GLN A 301 17.98 0.23 9.38
N HIS A 302 17.10 0.14 8.37
CA HIS A 302 16.30 -1.05 8.11
C HIS A 302 17.14 -2.26 7.68
N CYS A 303 18.16 -2.06 6.83
CA CYS A 303 19.10 -3.12 6.44
C CYS A 303 19.91 -3.63 7.64
N ASP A 304 20.33 -2.74 8.53
CA ASP A 304 21.09 -3.10 9.73
C ASP A 304 20.21 -3.82 10.76
N TRP A 305 18.94 -3.43 10.87
CA TRP A 305 17.93 -4.18 11.63
C TRP A 305 17.69 -5.58 11.03
N LEU A 306 17.53 -5.71 9.71
CA LEU A 306 17.39 -7.02 9.05
C LEU A 306 18.62 -7.92 9.30
N ARG A 307 19.83 -7.34 9.39
CA ARG A 307 21.05 -8.07 9.74
C ARG A 307 21.07 -8.51 11.21
N SER A 308 20.61 -7.70 12.15
CA SER A 308 20.59 -8.08 13.58
C SER A 308 19.55 -9.15 13.89
N VAL A 309 18.51 -9.22 13.06
CA VAL A 309 17.43 -10.20 13.08
C VAL A 309 17.83 -11.50 12.35
N HIS A 310 18.91 -11.48 11.56
CA HIS A 310 19.44 -12.65 10.87
C HIS A 310 20.05 -13.66 11.86
N GLY A 311 19.45 -14.85 11.94
CA GLY A 311 19.94 -15.96 12.80
C GLY A 311 19.35 -15.98 14.22
N ALA A 312 18.61 -14.95 14.64
CA ALA A 312 17.86 -14.99 15.89
C ALA A 312 16.54 -15.78 15.70
N ARG A 313 16.22 -16.70 16.63
CA ARG A 313 14.86 -17.27 16.75
C ARG A 313 13.92 -16.15 17.21
N LEU A 314 13.37 -15.41 16.25
CA LEU A 314 12.48 -14.30 16.55
C LEU A 314 11.14 -14.79 17.07
N LYS A 315 10.64 -14.12 18.10
CA LYS A 315 9.26 -14.25 18.55
C LYS A 315 8.34 -13.72 17.44
N LYS A 316 7.20 -14.40 17.26
CA LYS A 316 6.16 -14.15 16.26
C LYS A 316 5.79 -12.66 16.17
N GLN A 317 6.36 -11.92 15.22
CA GLN A 317 5.97 -10.55 14.88
C GLN A 317 6.15 -10.32 13.38
N ASP A 318 5.29 -9.47 12.84
CA ASP A 318 5.18 -9.18 11.42
C ASP A 318 6.32 -8.30 10.92
N ILE A 319 6.80 -8.58 9.71
CA ILE A 319 7.93 -7.86 9.11
C ILE A 319 7.45 -7.17 7.83
N HIS A 320 7.45 -5.84 7.83
CA HIS A 320 7.29 -5.00 6.64
C HIS A 320 8.66 -4.74 6.01
N CYS A 321 8.81 -5.04 4.72
CA CYS A 321 10.02 -4.75 3.98
C CYS A 321 9.86 -3.44 3.19
N GLN A 322 10.49 -2.37 3.67
CA GLN A 322 10.42 -1.03 3.07
C GLN A 322 11.11 -0.91 1.69
N LEU A 323 11.86 -1.94 1.27
CA LEU A 323 12.52 -2.00 -0.04
C LEU A 323 11.62 -2.54 -1.15
N CYS A 324 10.64 -3.38 -0.81
CA CYS A 324 9.72 -3.98 -1.77
C CYS A 324 8.24 -3.73 -1.45
N ASP A 325 7.98 -2.96 -0.39
CA ASP A 325 6.68 -2.59 0.13
C ASP A 325 5.71 -3.78 0.31
N LYS A 326 6.21 -4.84 0.95
CA LYS A 326 5.44 -6.05 1.25
C LYS A 326 5.48 -6.39 2.73
N TYR A 327 4.33 -6.85 3.23
CA TYR A 327 4.14 -7.38 4.58
C TYR A 327 4.28 -8.91 4.56
N TYR A 328 5.10 -9.46 5.45
CA TYR A 328 5.31 -10.90 5.55
C TYR A 328 4.75 -11.46 6.86
N GLY A 329 3.71 -12.30 6.74
CA GLY A 329 3.19 -13.14 7.82
C GLY A 329 3.88 -14.51 7.85
N ILE A 330 3.96 -15.11 9.03
CA ILE A 330 4.82 -16.25 9.39
C ILE A 330 4.62 -17.51 8.52
N VAL A 331 5.76 -18.12 8.15
CA VAL A 331 6.01 -19.36 7.36
C VAL A 331 6.04 -19.21 5.83
N ILE A 332 6.99 -18.43 5.31
CA ILE A 332 8.12 -18.99 4.53
C ILE A 332 9.40 -18.32 5.04
N HIS A 333 10.30 -19.16 5.54
CA HIS A 333 11.59 -18.83 6.11
C HIS A 333 12.47 -17.97 5.18
N ALA A 334 13.27 -17.10 5.82
CA ALA A 334 14.69 -16.95 5.54
C ALA A 334 15.12 -17.25 4.09
N ILE A 335 14.89 -16.28 3.19
CA ILE A 335 15.68 -15.89 2.01
C ILE A 335 14.85 -14.76 1.37
N HIS A 336 14.75 -13.60 2.05
CA HIS A 336 14.71 -12.37 1.26
C HIS A 336 16.17 -12.19 0.87
N ASN A 337 16.41 -12.35 -0.43
CA ASN A 337 17.70 -12.60 -1.02
C ASN A 337 18.62 -11.37 -0.77
N ILE A 338 19.30 -11.36 0.39
CA ILE A 338 20.32 -10.38 0.81
C ILE A 338 21.30 -10.08 -0.35
N PRO A 339 21.71 -11.06 -1.20
CA PRO A 339 22.51 -10.77 -2.39
C PRO A 339 21.87 -9.81 -3.40
N THR A 340 20.54 -9.85 -3.61
CA THR A 340 19.85 -8.91 -4.51
C THR A 340 19.76 -7.51 -3.92
N HIS A 341 19.61 -7.36 -2.60
CA HIS A 341 19.60 -6.05 -1.94
C HIS A 341 21.00 -5.46 -1.78
N GLU A 342 22.03 -6.28 -1.54
CA GLU A 342 23.43 -5.87 -1.59
C GLU A 342 23.85 -5.45 -3.00
N LYS A 343 23.38 -6.16 -4.03
CA LYS A 343 23.62 -5.79 -5.43
C LYS A 343 22.89 -4.50 -5.80
N PHE A 344 21.64 -4.33 -5.37
CA PHE A 344 20.89 -3.07 -5.58
C PHE A 344 21.53 -1.88 -4.84
N ASN A 345 22.03 -2.07 -3.61
CA ASN A 345 22.76 -1.05 -2.86
C ASN A 345 24.13 -0.74 -3.50
N LYS A 346 24.86 -1.75 -4.01
CA LYS A 346 26.10 -1.56 -4.78
C LYS A 346 25.86 -0.87 -6.12
N ASP A 347 24.80 -1.23 -6.84
CA ASP A 347 24.43 -0.62 -8.12
C ASP A 347 23.97 0.84 -7.92
N LEU A 348 23.26 1.15 -6.83
CA LEU A 348 22.92 2.51 -6.41
C LEU A 348 24.15 3.35 -6.02
N GLN A 349 25.16 2.73 -5.39
CA GLN A 349 26.43 3.40 -5.07
C GLN A 349 27.30 3.63 -6.31
N GLN A 350 27.20 2.77 -7.33
CA GLN A 350 27.93 2.89 -8.59
C GLN A 350 27.28 3.86 -9.60
N GLN A 351 26.00 4.21 -9.43
CA GLN A 351 25.31 5.24 -10.21
C GLN A 351 25.54 6.68 -9.70
N ASN A 352 26.64 6.93 -8.99
CA ASN A 352 27.13 8.27 -8.65
C ASN A 352 28.18 8.72 -9.70
N PRO A 353 27.80 9.41 -10.80
CA PRO A 353 28.77 10.16 -11.59
C PRO A 353 28.99 11.53 -10.93
N LEU A 354 29.60 11.51 -9.74
CA LEU A 354 30.25 12.69 -9.15
C LEU A 354 31.64 12.28 -8.68
N GLY A 355 32.43 11.81 -9.64
CA GLY A 355 33.88 11.82 -9.58
C GLY A 355 34.36 12.84 -10.60
N GLY A 356 34.56 14.08 -10.13
CA GLY A 356 35.20 15.12 -10.91
C GLY A 356 36.60 14.68 -11.36
N ARG A 357 36.86 14.87 -12.65
CA ARG A 357 38.11 15.48 -13.08
C ARG A 357 37.79 16.87 -13.59
#